data_AF-A0AAN6IJ24-F1
#
_entry.id   AF-A0AAN6IJ24-F1
#
_cell.length_a   1.000
_cell.length_b   1.000
_cell.length_c   1.000
_cell.angle_alpha   90.00
_cell.angle_beta   90.00
_cell.angle_gamma   90.00
#
_symmetry.space_group_name_H-M   'P 1'
#
loop_
_entity.id
_entity.type
_entity.pdbx_description
1 polymer ?
#
loop_
_entity_poly.entity_id
_entity_poly.type
_entity_poly.pdbx_seq_one_letter_code
_entity_poly.pdbx_strand_id
1 'polypeptide(L)'
;MAGPLAAWAGTWTPDSDVPGSSALFTIIASLPGWVSGLTLVLTTSLSCCAIDTCQTAMFASLYDLVEQKVNIWVVRAAVVVLNVPVIVLAMQAPDILQVYLLADMLACATILPVLCGLSARLNFIHWIDALVGCFGGIISVGVFGQVYLGNRHDGWRLLLLDGGLYVDDERVLGAFCFAPVGSLVFMFFFAGLRMG
;
A
#
# COMPACT_ATOMS: atom_id res chain seq x y z
N MET A 1 14.93 -4.22 -1.52
CA MET A 1 15.59 -3.83 -2.77
C MET A 1 16.96 -4.51 -2.91
N ALA A 2 16.98 -5.83 -3.15
CA ALA A 2 18.23 -6.58 -3.35
C ALA A 2 18.61 -6.78 -4.82
N GLY A 3 17.72 -6.45 -5.76
CA GLY A 3 17.91 -6.67 -7.20
C GLY A 3 19.20 -6.07 -7.79
N PRO A 4 19.47 -4.76 -7.60
CA PRO A 4 20.69 -4.15 -8.12
C PRO A 4 21.97 -4.77 -7.54
N LEU A 5 21.94 -5.16 -6.26
CA LEU A 5 23.05 -5.85 -5.60
C LEU A 5 23.24 -7.27 -6.15
N ALA A 6 22.16 -7.99 -6.46
CA ALA A 6 22.21 -9.33 -7.04
C ALA A 6 22.79 -9.31 -8.46
N ALA A 7 22.40 -8.29 -9.24
CA ALA A 7 22.92 -8.04 -10.58
C ALA A 7 24.41 -7.70 -10.54
N TRP A 8 24.82 -6.84 -9.60
CA TRP A 8 26.23 -6.45 -9.46
C TRP A 8 27.12 -7.57 -8.92
N ALA A 9 26.58 -8.43 -8.05
CA ALA A 9 27.26 -9.63 -7.57
C ALA A 9 27.33 -10.76 -8.63
N GLY A 10 26.72 -10.59 -9.81
CA GLY A 10 26.68 -11.60 -10.87
C GLY A 10 25.79 -12.82 -10.52
N THR A 11 25.04 -12.75 -9.43
CA THR A 11 24.16 -13.83 -8.94
C THR A 11 22.77 -13.83 -9.58
N TRP A 12 22.43 -12.76 -10.30
CA TRP A 12 21.18 -12.62 -11.03
C TRP A 12 21.43 -11.95 -12.37
N THR A 13 20.90 -12.53 -13.45
CA THR A 13 20.96 -11.97 -14.81
C THR A 13 19.54 -11.86 -15.38
N PRO A 14 19.28 -10.90 -16.30
CA PRO A 14 17.95 -10.73 -16.91
C PRO A 14 17.42 -11.97 -17.64
N ASP A 15 18.30 -12.85 -18.11
CA ASP A 15 17.97 -14.11 -18.81
C ASP A 15 17.84 -15.33 -17.86
N SER A 16 17.94 -15.13 -16.55
CA SER A 16 17.84 -16.24 -15.59
C SER A 16 16.37 -16.55 -15.22
N ASP A 17 16.02 -17.84 -15.16
CA ASP A 17 14.69 -18.37 -14.75
C ASP A 17 14.26 -18.00 -13.31
N VAL A 18 15.08 -17.23 -12.60
CA VAL A 18 14.85 -16.89 -11.19
C VAL A 18 14.10 -15.56 -11.09
N PRO A 19 12.87 -15.55 -10.52
CA PRO A 19 12.11 -14.32 -10.36
C PRO A 19 12.86 -13.33 -9.46
N GLY A 20 12.96 -12.08 -9.90
CA GLY A 20 13.73 -11.02 -9.24
C GLY A 20 13.29 -10.72 -7.80
N SER A 21 12.08 -11.16 -7.40
CA SER A 21 11.60 -11.13 -6.00
C SER A 21 12.44 -12.00 -5.05
N SER A 22 13.08 -13.05 -5.57
CA SER A 22 13.93 -13.97 -4.81
C SER A 22 15.43 -13.61 -4.80
N ALA A 23 15.79 -12.49 -5.43
CA ALA A 23 17.18 -12.03 -5.58
C ALA A 23 17.93 -11.84 -4.25
N LEU A 24 17.22 -11.56 -3.16
CA LEU A 24 17.83 -11.49 -1.83
C LEU A 24 18.32 -12.87 -1.35
N PHE A 25 17.52 -13.91 -1.59
CA PHE A 25 17.83 -15.27 -1.13
C PHE A 25 18.97 -15.90 -1.95
N THR A 26 19.05 -15.58 -3.24
CA THR A 26 20.18 -16.03 -4.08
C THR A 26 21.50 -15.41 -3.64
N ILE A 27 21.51 -14.14 -3.25
CA ILE A 27 22.70 -13.50 -2.65
C ILE A 27 23.04 -14.20 -1.32
N ILE A 28 22.09 -14.36 -0.40
CA ILE A 28 22.38 -14.97 0.91
C ILE A 28 22.94 -16.40 0.77
N ALA A 29 22.47 -17.16 -0.23
CA ALA A 29 22.94 -18.52 -0.49
C ALA A 29 24.40 -18.58 -0.99
N SER A 30 24.92 -17.52 -1.62
CA SER A 30 26.30 -17.48 -2.12
C SER A 30 27.32 -16.98 -1.09
N LEU A 31 26.85 -16.48 0.06
CA LEU A 31 27.71 -15.94 1.13
C LEU A 31 28.15 -17.01 2.14
N PRO A 32 29.28 -16.78 2.85
CA PRO A 32 29.74 -17.68 3.91
C PRO A 32 28.72 -17.79 5.06
N GLY A 33 28.60 -18.99 5.64
CA GLY A 33 27.52 -19.35 6.57
C GLY A 33 27.36 -18.48 7.81
N TRP A 34 28.43 -17.83 8.28
CA TRP A 34 28.34 -16.91 9.41
C TRP A 34 27.66 -15.58 9.05
N VAL A 35 27.82 -15.11 7.81
CA VAL A 35 27.19 -13.87 7.32
C VAL A 35 25.71 -14.13 7.03
N SER A 36 25.38 -15.24 6.38
CA SER A 36 23.99 -15.59 6.10
C SER A 36 23.17 -15.76 7.38
N GLY A 37 23.74 -16.40 8.41
CA GLY A 37 23.12 -16.50 9.73
C GLY A 37 22.85 -15.14 10.37
N LEU A 38 23.82 -14.23 10.36
CA LEU A 38 23.66 -12.87 10.89
C LEU A 38 22.60 -12.08 10.13
N THR A 39 22.63 -12.09 8.79
CA THR A 39 21.66 -11.37 7.96
C THR A 39 20.25 -11.86 8.19
N LEU A 40 20.02 -13.17 8.30
CA LEU A 40 18.70 -13.73 8.58
C LEU A 40 18.15 -13.28 9.94
N VAL A 41 18.97 -13.28 10.99
CA VAL A 41 18.55 -12.81 12.33
C VAL A 41 18.21 -11.32 12.29
N LEU A 42 19.03 -10.51 11.62
CA LEU A 42 18.78 -9.06 11.50
C LEU A 42 17.52 -8.77 10.68
N THR A 43 17.32 -9.44 9.54
CA THR A 43 16.14 -9.25 8.69
C THR A 43 14.86 -9.67 9.41
N THR A 44 14.85 -10.81 10.10
CA THR A 44 13.67 -11.27 10.85
C THR A 44 13.35 -10.36 12.03
N SER A 45 14.36 -9.90 12.77
CA SER A 45 14.18 -8.92 13.85
C SER A 45 13.64 -7.58 13.32
N LEU A 46 14.12 -7.13 12.16
CA LEU A 46 13.66 -5.89 11.53
C LEU A 46 12.20 -6.01 11.08
N SER A 47 11.80 -7.13 10.47
CA SER A 47 10.40 -7.37 10.09
C SER A 47 9.48 -7.40 11.30
N CYS A 48 9.90 -8.03 12.41
CA CYS A 48 9.13 -8.06 13.65
C CYS A 48 8.90 -6.64 14.21
N CYS A 49 9.96 -5.83 14.25
CA CYS A 49 9.89 -4.43 14.72
C CYS A 49 8.98 -3.56 13.84
N ALA A 50 9.06 -3.72 12.52
CA ALA A 50 8.22 -2.96 11.58
C ALA A 50 6.72 -3.27 11.74
N ILE A 51 6.39 -4.56 11.89
CA ILE A 51 4.99 -4.99 12.10
C ILE A 51 4.46 -4.46 13.44
N ASP A 52 5.26 -4.54 14.51
CA ASP A 52 4.87 -4.02 15.84
C ASP A 52 4.58 -2.51 15.81
N THR A 53 5.46 -1.74 15.17
CA THR A 53 5.27 -0.28 15.00
C THR A 53 3.99 0.03 14.21
N CYS A 54 3.72 -0.72 13.15
CA CYS A 54 2.52 -0.53 12.33
C CYS A 54 1.23 -0.86 13.11
N GLN A 55 1.24 -1.95 13.87
CA GLN A 55 0.11 -2.37 14.69
C GLN A 55 -0.19 -1.34 15.78
N THR A 56 0.82 -0.90 16.53
CA THR A 56 0.64 0.12 17.58
C THR A 56 0.10 1.43 17.02
N ALA A 57 0.54 1.87 15.83
CA ALA A 57 -0.01 3.04 15.15
C ALA A 57 -1.49 2.87 14.79
N MET A 58 -1.89 1.73 14.22
CA MET A 58 -3.29 1.44 13.90
C MET A 58 -4.18 1.48 15.16
N PHE A 59 -3.71 0.91 16.27
CA PHE A 59 -4.47 0.92 17.53
C PHE A 59 -4.58 2.31 18.14
N ALA A 60 -3.53 3.12 18.06
CA ALA A 60 -3.59 4.51 18.53
C ALA A 60 -4.68 5.28 17.77
N SER A 61 -4.72 5.18 16.44
CA SER A 61 -5.75 5.85 15.63
C SER A 61 -7.16 5.34 15.92
N LEU A 62 -7.33 4.03 16.13
CA LEU A 62 -8.64 3.46 16.49
C LEU A 62 -9.08 3.89 17.89
N TYR A 63 -8.16 3.97 18.84
CA TYR A 63 -8.44 4.39 20.21
C TYR A 63 -8.88 5.85 20.28
N ASP A 64 -8.24 6.72 19.50
CA ASP A 64 -8.63 8.13 19.37
C ASP A 64 -10.01 8.27 18.74
N LEU A 65 -10.35 7.44 17.75
CA LEU A 65 -11.67 7.45 17.09
C LEU A 65 -12.81 7.05 18.04
N VAL A 66 -12.55 6.21 19.04
CA VAL A 66 -13.56 5.74 20.02
C VAL A 66 -13.56 6.60 21.30
N GLU A 67 -13.00 7.82 21.23
CA GLU A 67 -12.96 8.78 22.34
C GLU A 67 -12.40 8.20 23.65
N GLN A 68 -11.40 7.31 23.54
CA GLN A 68 -10.73 6.69 24.70
C GLN A 68 -11.64 5.84 25.61
N LYS A 69 -12.83 5.42 25.14
CA LYS A 69 -13.80 4.64 25.93
C LYS A 69 -13.59 3.12 25.89
N VAL A 70 -12.47 2.65 25.31
CA VAL A 70 -12.26 1.22 25.02
C VAL A 70 -11.45 0.52 26.13
N ASN A 71 -11.95 -0.62 26.59
CA ASN A 71 -11.26 -1.48 27.56
C ASN A 71 -10.02 -2.15 26.93
N ILE A 72 -8.92 -2.27 27.68
CA ILE A 72 -7.65 -2.90 27.27
C ILE A 72 -7.82 -4.31 26.70
N TRP A 73 -8.81 -5.07 27.19
CA TRP A 73 -9.11 -6.41 26.72
C TRP A 73 -9.67 -6.42 25.29
N VAL A 74 -10.46 -5.41 24.94
CA VAL A 74 -11.02 -5.25 23.59
C VAL A 74 -9.90 -4.92 22.60
N VAL A 75 -8.94 -4.09 23.00
CA VAL A 75 -7.76 -3.77 22.18
C VAL A 75 -6.95 -5.03 21.87
N ARG A 76 -6.68 -5.88 22.87
CA ARG A 76 -5.96 -7.15 22.65
C ARG A 76 -6.71 -8.12 21.75
N ALA A 77 -8.03 -8.22 21.90
CA ALA A 77 -8.85 -9.04 21.01
C ALA A 77 -8.82 -8.52 19.56
N ALA A 78 -8.88 -7.20 19.38
CA ALA A 78 -8.77 -6.56 18.06
C ALA A 78 -7.43 -6.85 17.38
N VAL A 79 -6.31 -6.86 18.13
CA VAL A 79 -4.99 -7.26 17.62
C VAL A 79 -5.01 -8.67 17.03
N VAL A 80 -5.55 -9.63 17.78
CA VAL A 80 -5.61 -11.03 17.33
C VAL A 80 -6.50 -11.15 16.09
N VAL A 81 -7.68 -10.52 16.13
CA VAL A 81 -8.64 -10.57 15.01
C VAL A 81 -8.07 -9.93 13.74
N LEU A 82 -7.30 -8.84 13.84
CA LEU A 82 -6.71 -8.16 12.69
C LEU A 82 -5.52 -8.92 12.11
N ASN A 83 -4.73 -9.61 12.95
CA ASN A 83 -3.58 -10.41 12.49
C ASN A 83 -3.99 -11.66 11.69
N VAL A 84 -5.09 -12.31 12.06
CA VAL A 84 -5.56 -13.55 11.39
C VAL A 84 -5.73 -13.38 9.87
N PRO A 85 -6.52 -12.41 9.35
CA PRO A 85 -6.70 -12.25 7.90
C PRO A 85 -5.39 -11.85 7.21
N VAL A 86 -4.52 -11.08 7.85
CA VAL A 86 -3.21 -10.71 7.28
C VAL A 86 -2.35 -11.96 7.06
N ILE A 87 -2.33 -12.89 8.01
CA ILE A 87 -1.61 -14.17 7.86
C ILE A 87 -2.22 -15.02 6.75
N VAL A 88 -3.55 -15.09 6.66
CA VAL A 88 -4.24 -15.85 5.60
C VAL A 88 -3.91 -15.29 4.22
N LEU A 89 -3.95 -13.96 4.06
CA LEU A 89 -3.59 -13.30 2.80
C LEU A 89 -2.11 -13.49 2.46
N ALA A 90 -1.22 -13.44 3.45
CA ALA A 90 0.21 -13.68 3.25
C ALA A 90 0.51 -15.11 2.75
N MET A 91 -0.30 -16.10 3.15
CA MET A 91 -0.17 -17.48 2.65
C MET A 91 -0.69 -17.66 1.22
N GLN A 92 -1.54 -16.76 0.73
CA GLN A 92 -2.18 -16.86 -0.58
C GLN A 92 -1.58 -15.92 -1.62
N ALA A 93 -0.80 -14.92 -1.21
CA ALA A 93 -0.30 -13.87 -2.10
C ALA A 93 0.67 -14.45 -3.16
N PRO A 94 0.30 -14.44 -4.46
CA PRO A 94 1.16 -14.97 -5.51
C PRO A 94 2.28 -14.00 -5.87
N ASP A 95 2.05 -12.68 -5.74
CA ASP A 95 3.01 -11.64 -6.09
C ASP A 95 3.11 -10.53 -5.03
N ILE A 96 4.25 -10.48 -4.34
CA ILE A 96 4.54 -9.45 -3.33
C ILE A 96 4.57 -8.04 -3.94
N LEU A 97 5.05 -7.93 -5.18
CA LEU A 97 5.14 -6.64 -5.88
C LEU A 97 3.76 -6.03 -6.11
N GLN A 98 2.78 -6.84 -6.49
CA GLN A 98 1.41 -6.40 -6.75
C GLN A 98 0.75 -5.89 -5.46
N VAL A 99 0.93 -6.61 -4.35
CA VAL A 99 0.43 -6.18 -3.03
C VAL A 99 1.09 -4.86 -2.59
N TYR A 100 2.38 -4.68 -2.86
CA TYR A 100 3.09 -3.44 -2.56
C TYR A 100 2.59 -2.27 -3.40
N LEU A 101 2.39 -2.46 -4.71
CA LEU A 101 1.86 -1.43 -5.61
C LEU A 101 0.41 -1.04 -5.26
N LEU A 102 -0.42 -2.01 -4.87
CA LEU A 102 -1.76 -1.74 -4.36
C LEU A 102 -1.72 -0.85 -3.11
N ALA A 103 -0.84 -1.17 -2.15
CA ALA A 103 -0.68 -0.39 -0.94
C ALA A 103 -0.17 1.04 -1.23
N ASP A 104 0.78 1.18 -2.16
CA ASP A 104 1.31 2.48 -2.59
C ASP A 104 0.26 3.33 -3.32
N MET A 105 -0.55 2.72 -4.18
CA MET A 105 -1.67 3.41 -4.83
C MET A 105 -2.69 3.94 -3.81
N LEU A 106 -2.97 3.16 -2.76
CA LEU A 106 -3.86 3.56 -1.67
C LEU A 106 -3.25 4.70 -0.83
N ALA A 107 -1.93 4.70 -0.65
CA ALA A 107 -1.20 5.83 -0.06
C ALA A 107 -1.29 7.08 -0.95
N CYS A 108 -1.11 6.97 -2.28
CA CYS A 108 -1.27 8.08 -3.22
C CYS A 108 -2.69 8.66 -3.19
N ALA A 109 -3.72 7.83 -3.04
CA ALA A 109 -5.11 8.27 -2.94
C ALA A 109 -5.41 9.04 -1.63
N THR A 110 -4.65 8.82 -0.57
CA THR A 110 -4.93 9.35 0.78
C THR A 110 -4.02 10.51 1.19
N ILE A 111 -2.81 10.59 0.64
CA ILE A 111 -1.81 11.60 1.03
C ILE A 111 -2.28 13.04 0.74
N LEU A 112 -2.89 13.29 -0.42
CA LEU A 112 -3.28 14.65 -0.81
C LEU A 112 -4.44 15.22 0.03
N PRO A 113 -5.56 14.49 0.25
CA PRO A 113 -6.62 14.98 1.14
C PRO A 113 -6.12 15.27 2.56
N VAL A 114 -5.23 14.41 3.08
CA VAL A 114 -4.64 14.59 4.42
C VAL A 114 -3.74 15.82 4.48
N LEU A 115 -2.87 16.03 3.47
CA LEU A 115 -2.01 17.21 3.40
C LEU A 115 -2.81 18.52 3.26
N CYS A 116 -3.94 18.50 2.54
CA CYS A 116 -4.83 19.66 2.45
C CYS A 116 -5.39 20.07 3.82
N GLY A 117 -5.66 19.12 4.71
CA GLY A 117 -6.09 19.39 6.08
C GLY A 117 -5.03 20.06 6.97
N LEU A 118 -3.74 19.98 6.61
CA LEU A 118 -2.65 20.61 7.37
C LEU A 118 -2.54 22.12 7.11
N SER A 119 -3.09 22.62 6.00
CA SER A 119 -2.97 24.03 5.62
C SER A 119 -4.00 24.91 6.34
N ALA A 120 -3.53 25.90 7.10
CA ALA A 120 -4.39 26.87 7.78
C ALA A 120 -5.27 27.70 6.82
N ARG A 121 -4.91 27.79 5.53
CA ARG A 121 -5.74 28.48 4.51
C ARG A 121 -6.93 27.64 4.05
N LEU A 122 -6.90 26.32 4.29
CA LEU A 122 -7.92 25.37 3.90
C LEU A 122 -8.77 24.92 5.10
N ASN A 123 -8.93 25.77 6.12
CA ASN A 123 -9.72 25.49 7.32
C ASN A 123 -11.23 25.31 7.06
N PHE A 124 -11.65 25.48 5.80
CA PHE A 124 -12.98 25.14 5.33
C PHE A 124 -13.14 23.64 5.04
N ILE A 125 -12.06 22.85 4.98
CA ILE A 125 -12.13 21.42 4.70
C ILE A 125 -12.40 20.69 6.02
N HIS A 126 -13.57 20.05 6.10
CA HIS A 126 -13.91 19.23 7.26
C HIS A 126 -13.30 17.82 7.13
N TRP A 127 -13.20 17.10 8.25
CA TRP A 127 -12.67 15.71 8.23
C TRP A 127 -13.48 14.79 7.31
N ILE A 128 -14.79 15.06 7.16
CA ILE A 128 -15.69 14.33 6.25
C ILE A 128 -15.30 14.59 4.78
N ASP A 129 -14.98 15.83 4.42
CA ASP A 129 -14.62 16.21 3.06
C ASP A 129 -13.31 15.51 2.65
N ALA A 130 -12.33 15.46 3.56
CA ALA A 130 -11.08 14.73 3.37
C ALA A 130 -11.30 13.22 3.22
N LEU A 131 -12.19 12.63 4.04
CA LEU A 131 -12.54 11.21 3.97
C LEU A 131 -13.23 10.87 2.64
N VAL A 132 -14.17 11.69 2.18
CA VAL A 132 -14.81 11.56 0.86
C VAL A 132 -13.78 11.69 -0.26
N GLY A 133 -12.79 12.57 -0.11
CA GLY A 133 -11.64 12.66 -1.01
C GLY A 133 -10.86 11.35 -1.11
N CYS A 134 -10.50 10.74 0.03
CA CYS A 134 -9.78 9.46 0.05
C CYS A 134 -10.53 8.35 -0.70
N PHE A 135 -11.83 8.18 -0.44
CA PHE A 135 -12.66 7.20 -1.16
C PHE A 135 -12.83 7.57 -2.64
N GLY A 136 -12.97 8.87 -2.94
CA GLY A 136 -13.05 9.41 -4.29
C GLY A 136 -11.80 9.11 -5.13
N GLY A 137 -10.61 9.14 -4.54
CA GLY A 137 -9.37 8.75 -5.19
C GLY A 137 -9.37 7.28 -5.65
N ILE A 138 -9.80 6.37 -4.76
CA ILE A 138 -9.91 4.93 -5.08
C ILE A 138 -10.94 4.71 -6.20
N ILE A 139 -12.10 5.36 -6.10
CA ILE A 139 -13.16 5.26 -7.11
C ILE A 139 -12.69 5.82 -8.46
N SER A 140 -11.95 6.93 -8.45
CA SER A 140 -11.41 7.56 -9.65
C SER A 140 -10.48 6.62 -10.44
N VAL A 141 -9.67 5.82 -9.75
CA VAL A 141 -8.83 4.80 -10.42
C VAL A 141 -9.70 3.72 -11.06
N GLY A 142 -10.73 3.23 -10.37
CA GLY A 142 -11.66 2.26 -10.93
C GLY A 142 -12.41 2.80 -12.15
N VAL A 143 -12.84 4.06 -12.12
CA VAL A 143 -13.49 4.74 -13.26
C VAL A 143 -12.51 4.91 -14.42
N PHE A 144 -11.28 5.34 -14.16
CA PHE A 144 -10.24 5.42 -15.17
C PHE A 144 -9.97 4.04 -15.82
N GLY A 145 -9.87 2.99 -15.00
CA GLY A 145 -9.71 1.61 -15.49
C GLY A 145 -10.86 1.18 -16.41
N GLN A 146 -12.11 1.56 -16.11
CA GLN A 146 -13.25 1.28 -16.98
C GLN A 146 -13.18 2.01 -18.32
N VAL A 147 -12.79 3.28 -18.30
CA VAL A 147 -12.69 4.10 -19.52
C VAL A 147 -11.54 3.62 -20.40
N TYR A 148 -10.40 3.27 -19.80
CA TYR A 148 -9.21 2.85 -20.53
C TYR A 148 -9.34 1.43 -21.10
N LEU A 149 -9.90 0.48 -20.35
CA LEU A 149 -10.05 -0.91 -20.79
C LEU A 149 -11.35 -1.16 -21.55
N GLY A 150 -12.31 -0.24 -21.51
CA GLY A 150 -13.62 -0.39 -22.13
C GLY A 150 -14.52 -1.46 -21.48
N ASN A 151 -14.07 -2.14 -20.44
CA ASN A 151 -14.79 -3.22 -19.76
C ASN A 151 -14.89 -2.98 -18.26
N ARG A 152 -16.09 -3.19 -17.71
CA ARG A 152 -16.40 -2.88 -16.31
C ARG A 152 -15.68 -3.81 -15.32
N HIS A 153 -15.52 -5.07 -15.69
CA HIS A 153 -14.89 -6.07 -14.83
C HIS A 153 -13.37 -5.85 -14.74
N ASP A 154 -12.72 -5.63 -15.89
CA ASP A 154 -11.28 -5.45 -15.96
C ASP A 154 -10.86 -4.08 -15.40
N GLY A 155 -11.73 -3.06 -15.50
CA GLY A 155 -11.47 -1.74 -14.92
C GLY A 155 -11.36 -1.72 -13.39
N TRP A 156 -12.17 -2.51 -12.67
CA TRP A 156 -11.99 -2.66 -11.22
C TRP A 156 -10.82 -3.59 -10.88
N ARG A 157 -10.54 -4.59 -11.72
CA ARG A 157 -9.35 -5.44 -11.59
C ARG A 157 -8.05 -4.67 -11.76
N LEU A 158 -8.09 -3.53 -12.44
CA LEU A 158 -6.95 -2.62 -12.55
C LEU A 158 -6.52 -2.02 -11.20
N LEU A 159 -7.43 -1.91 -10.21
CA LEU A 159 -7.03 -1.54 -8.84
C LEU A 159 -6.07 -2.58 -8.25
N LEU A 160 -6.26 -3.85 -8.61
CA LEU A 160 -5.36 -4.92 -8.19
C LEU A 160 -4.08 -4.97 -9.03
N LEU A 161 -3.91 -4.14 -10.07
CA LEU A 161 -2.79 -4.22 -11.03
C LEU A 161 -2.52 -5.66 -11.49
N ASP A 162 -3.52 -6.27 -12.11
CA ASP A 162 -3.41 -7.63 -12.62
C ASP A 162 -2.31 -7.72 -13.69
N GLY A 163 -1.23 -8.45 -13.42
CA GLY A 163 -0.01 -8.50 -14.24
C GLY A 163 1.21 -7.73 -13.69
N GLY A 164 1.06 -6.98 -12.59
CA GLY A 164 2.17 -6.30 -11.92
C GLY A 164 2.68 -5.05 -12.66
N LEU A 165 3.93 -4.66 -12.38
CA LEU A 165 4.56 -3.45 -12.98
C LEU A 165 5.07 -3.67 -14.40
N TYR A 166 5.29 -4.93 -14.80
CA TYR A 166 5.94 -5.30 -16.05
C TYR A 166 4.92 -5.51 -17.17
N VAL A 167 3.99 -4.57 -17.30
CA VAL A 167 3.02 -4.54 -18.39
C VAL A 167 3.46 -3.42 -19.32
N ASP A 168 3.51 -3.68 -20.63
CA ASP A 168 3.93 -2.70 -21.65
C ASP A 168 2.96 -1.51 -21.81
N ASP A 169 1.81 -1.54 -21.12
CA ASP A 169 0.76 -0.52 -21.20
C ASP A 169 0.91 0.58 -20.14
N GLU A 170 0.57 1.83 -20.50
CA GLU A 170 0.56 3.02 -19.62
C GLU A 170 -0.53 2.99 -18.53
N ARG A 171 -1.26 1.87 -18.41
CA ARG A 171 -2.35 1.62 -17.44
C ARG A 171 -1.95 1.86 -16.00
N VAL A 172 -0.77 1.36 -15.62
CA VAL A 172 -0.25 1.48 -14.25
C VAL A 172 0.06 2.94 -13.93
N LEU A 173 0.75 3.64 -14.85
CA LEU A 173 1.06 5.06 -14.68
C LEU A 173 -0.20 5.91 -14.59
N GLY A 174 -1.22 5.61 -15.41
CA GLY A 174 -2.53 6.21 -15.32
C GLY A 174 -3.18 6.02 -13.95
N ALA A 175 -3.22 4.79 -13.43
CA ALA A 175 -3.79 4.50 -12.10
C ALA A 175 -3.15 5.35 -10.99
N PHE A 176 -1.82 5.43 -10.97
CA PHE A 176 -1.08 6.22 -9.99
C PHE A 176 -1.25 7.73 -10.15
N CYS A 177 -1.54 8.23 -11.36
CA CYS A 177 -1.82 9.65 -11.59
C CYS A 177 -3.27 10.02 -11.22
N PHE A 178 -4.23 9.16 -11.57
CA PHE A 178 -5.65 9.41 -11.31
C PHE A 178 -6.05 9.21 -9.85
N ALA A 179 -5.34 8.39 -9.06
CA ALA A 179 -5.56 8.25 -7.62
C ALA A 179 -5.49 9.60 -6.86
N PRO A 180 -4.36 10.33 -6.88
CA PRO A 180 -4.23 11.61 -6.19
C PRO A 180 -5.12 12.70 -6.79
N VAL A 181 -5.19 12.79 -8.13
CA VAL A 181 -6.01 13.81 -8.80
C VAL A 181 -7.49 13.61 -8.50
N GLY A 182 -7.98 12.38 -8.59
CA GLY A 182 -9.35 12.03 -8.23
C GLY A 182 -9.66 12.39 -6.79
N SER A 183 -8.74 12.10 -5.86
CA SER A 183 -8.95 12.39 -4.45
C SER A 183 -9.17 13.88 -4.16
N LEU A 184 -8.42 14.76 -4.83
CA LEU A 184 -8.59 16.22 -4.71
C LEU A 184 -9.90 16.69 -5.33
N VAL A 185 -10.24 16.21 -6.53
CA VAL A 185 -11.47 16.61 -7.22
C VAL A 185 -12.70 16.27 -6.38
N PHE A 186 -12.79 15.06 -5.85
CA PHE A 186 -13.89 14.65 -4.98
C PHE A 186 -13.93 15.44 -3.68
N MET A 187 -12.76 15.72 -3.07
CA MET A 187 -12.67 16.52 -1.85
C MET A 187 -13.19 17.95 -2.07
N PHE A 188 -12.71 18.66 -3.11
CA PHE A 188 -13.14 20.02 -3.40
C PHE A 188 -14.59 20.11 -3.87
N PHE A 189 -15.05 19.10 -4.62
CA PHE A 189 -16.43 19.03 -5.06
C PHE A 189 -17.39 18.92 -3.86
N PHE A 190 -17.09 18.04 -2.92
CA PHE A 190 -17.91 17.85 -1.72
C PHE A 190 -17.84 19.07 -0.78
N ALA A 191 -16.64 19.66 -0.61
CA ALA A 191 -16.49 20.91 0.14
C ALA A 191 -17.30 22.06 -0.49
N GLY A 192 -17.35 22.15 -1.83
CA GLY A 192 -18.15 23.12 -2.56
C GLY A 192 -19.66 22.93 -2.36
N LEU A 193 -20.14 21.68 -2.45
CA LEU A 193 -21.54 21.33 -2.19
C LEU A 193 -21.99 21.62 -0.75
N ARG A 194 -21.09 21.58 0.22
CA ARG A 194 -21.38 21.90 1.62
C ARG A 194 -21.49 23.41 1.87
N MET A 195 -20.87 24.23 1.03
CA MET A 195 -20.83 25.69 1.20
C MET A 195 -21.87 26.45 0.37
N GLY A 196 -22.40 25.84 -0.69
CA GLY A 196 -23.51 26.39 -1.50
C GLY A 196 -24.86 26.03 -0.94
#